data_AF-A0A317KKE3-F1
#
_entry.id   AF-A0A317KKE3-F1
#
_cell.length_a   1.000
_cell.length_b   1.000
_cell.length_c   1.000
_cell.angle_alpha   90.00
_cell.angle_beta   90.00
_cell.angle_gamma   90.00
#
_symmetry.space_group_name_H-M   'P 1'
#
loop_
_entity.id
_entity.type
_entity.pdbx_description
1 polymer ?
#
loop_
_entity_poly.entity_id
_entity_poly.type
_entity_poly.pdbx_seq_one_letter_code
_entity_poly.pdbx_strand_id
1 'polypeptide(L)'
;MAAEHTDTDAFRGATFRHADLAGAEFRNVDLTGAAFHSVDLAGATFRDCDLSGVRIVASAVADLQVSRHGGSGRVVVDDVDVTAYVADELDRRHPERVRLRAVRTADDVRAMWDTLERLWADTLARAERLPEAARHQRVDDEWSFVETLRHLVFATDVWVGRLIRDEASPYHRLGLPPTDTSPASAAELGIDLAARPSYADVVAVFADRRRRVREVVAAVTDAELAETRTAALTPEWGVESHPVGECLRVVLAEHCEHRRFAVRDLTLIEARSA
;
A
#
# COMPACT_ATOMS: atom_id res chain seq x y z
N MET A 1 26.55 -11.82 11.13
CA MET A 1 25.79 -12.21 9.94
C MET A 1 24.34 -12.16 10.37
N ALA A 2 23.55 -11.23 9.83
CA ALA A 2 22.12 -11.20 10.11
C ALA A 2 21.50 -12.53 9.65
N ALA A 3 20.69 -13.14 10.49
CA ALA A 3 19.93 -14.33 10.11
C ALA A 3 18.70 -13.89 9.32
N GLU A 4 18.50 -14.47 8.13
CA GLU A 4 17.30 -14.28 7.32
C GLU A 4 16.36 -15.47 7.53
N HIS A 5 15.09 -15.20 7.83
CA HIS A 5 14.06 -16.20 8.09
C HIS A 5 12.86 -16.02 7.16
N THR A 6 12.53 -17.07 6.41
CA THR A 6 11.45 -17.06 5.40
C THR A 6 10.47 -18.24 5.53
N ASP A 7 10.56 -19.01 6.62
CA ASP A 7 9.71 -20.18 6.84
C ASP A 7 8.38 -19.75 7.46
N THR A 8 7.28 -20.00 6.73
CA THR A 8 5.94 -19.46 7.03
C THR A 8 5.32 -20.04 8.30
N ASP A 9 5.68 -21.25 8.74
CA ASP A 9 5.01 -21.93 9.87
C ASP A 9 5.90 -22.13 11.12
N ALA A 10 7.20 -21.83 11.02
CA ALA A 10 8.17 -22.23 12.04
C ALA A 10 8.07 -21.46 13.37
N PHE A 11 7.42 -20.29 13.41
CA PHE A 11 7.55 -19.35 14.54
C PHE A 11 6.25 -18.98 15.25
N ARG A 12 5.13 -19.62 14.87
CA ARG A 12 3.84 -19.42 15.54
C ARG A 12 3.92 -19.82 17.02
N GLY A 13 3.59 -18.89 17.92
CA GLY A 13 3.67 -19.07 19.36
C GLY A 13 5.08 -19.28 19.91
N ALA A 14 6.12 -19.07 19.09
CA ALA A 14 7.50 -19.29 19.51
C ALA A 14 7.91 -18.33 20.64
N THR A 15 8.75 -18.82 21.55
CA THR A 15 9.30 -18.01 22.64
C THR A 15 10.81 -17.89 22.50
N PHE A 16 11.27 -16.67 22.23
CA PHE A 16 12.69 -16.31 22.18
C PHE A 16 13.10 -15.73 23.54
N ARG A 17 14.16 -16.28 24.16
CA ARG A 17 14.67 -15.85 25.47
C ARG A 17 16.16 -15.59 25.40
N HIS A 18 16.60 -14.43 25.86
CA HIS A 18 18.03 -14.09 25.94
C HIS A 18 18.77 -14.25 24.60
N ALA A 19 18.05 -14.06 23.49
CA ALA A 19 18.59 -14.19 22.15
C ALA A 19 19.15 -12.84 21.68
N ASP A 20 20.23 -12.88 20.92
CA ASP A 20 20.68 -11.75 20.12
C ASP A 20 20.06 -11.89 18.72
N LEU A 21 19.09 -11.03 18.42
CA LEU A 21 18.43 -10.93 17.12
C LEU A 21 18.73 -9.56 16.47
N ALA A 22 19.82 -8.91 16.86
CA ALA A 22 20.20 -7.63 16.29
C ALA A 22 20.40 -7.75 14.77
N GLY A 23 19.71 -6.89 14.02
CA GLY A 23 19.71 -6.88 12.56
C GLY A 23 19.06 -8.10 11.89
N ALA A 24 18.33 -8.95 12.61
CA ALA A 24 17.65 -10.10 12.01
C ALA A 24 16.56 -9.65 11.01
N GLU A 25 16.38 -10.41 9.94
CA GLU A 25 15.36 -10.15 8.92
C GLU A 25 14.35 -11.30 8.85
N PHE A 26 13.07 -10.97 9.05
CA PHE A 26 11.95 -11.89 8.89
C PHE A 26 11.10 -11.43 7.71
N ARG A 27 10.83 -12.32 6.76
CA ARG A 27 10.05 -12.01 5.55
C ARG A 27 8.99 -13.09 5.30
N ASN A 28 7.72 -12.69 5.22
CA ASN A 28 6.60 -13.61 5.00
C ASN A 28 6.51 -14.74 6.04
N VAL A 29 6.65 -14.40 7.33
CA VAL A 29 6.66 -15.38 8.43
C VAL A 29 5.42 -15.21 9.33
N ASP A 30 4.75 -16.31 9.70
CA ASP A 30 3.74 -16.29 10.78
C ASP A 30 4.44 -16.24 12.16
N LEU A 31 4.33 -15.09 12.82
CA LEU A 31 4.81 -14.84 14.18
C LEU A 31 3.65 -14.69 15.17
N THR A 32 2.46 -15.18 14.83
CA THR A 32 1.27 -15.06 15.66
C THR A 32 1.53 -15.61 17.05
N GLY A 33 1.34 -14.76 18.07
CA GLY A 33 1.53 -15.10 19.47
C GLY A 33 2.99 -15.29 19.91
N ALA A 34 3.97 -14.96 19.07
CA ALA A 34 5.38 -15.10 19.43
C ALA A 34 5.76 -14.13 20.57
N ALA A 35 6.71 -14.54 21.42
CA ALA A 35 7.13 -13.75 22.55
C ALA A 35 8.65 -13.61 22.63
N PHE A 36 9.12 -12.36 22.69
CA PHE A 36 10.52 -11.98 22.81
C PHE A 36 10.77 -11.49 24.24
N HIS A 37 11.54 -12.26 25.01
CA HIS A 37 11.85 -11.95 26.42
C HIS A 37 13.35 -11.71 26.59
N SER A 38 13.71 -10.49 26.99
CA SER A 38 15.12 -10.08 27.15
C SER A 38 15.95 -10.38 25.90
N VAL A 39 15.41 -10.02 24.74
CA VAL A 39 16.04 -10.16 23.43
C VAL A 39 16.59 -8.80 23.00
N ASP A 40 17.70 -8.80 22.28
CA ASP A 40 18.14 -7.61 21.54
C ASP A 40 17.51 -7.63 20.15
N LEU A 41 16.63 -6.65 19.87
CA LEU A 41 15.95 -6.46 18.59
C LEU A 41 16.48 -5.25 17.82
N ALA A 42 17.63 -4.69 18.20
CA ALA A 42 18.19 -3.51 17.54
C ALA A 42 18.34 -3.73 16.03
N GLY A 43 17.65 -2.92 15.23
CA GLY A 43 17.69 -3.00 13.77
C GLY A 43 17.01 -4.23 13.14
N ALA A 44 16.29 -5.05 13.92
CA ALA A 44 15.55 -6.18 13.38
C ALA A 44 14.38 -5.70 12.49
N THR A 45 14.15 -6.36 11.35
CA THR A 45 13.09 -6.02 10.40
C THR A 45 12.12 -7.19 10.22
N PHE A 46 10.82 -6.90 10.32
CA PHE A 46 9.73 -7.84 10.09
C PHE A 46 8.89 -7.35 8.91
N ARG A 47 9.00 -8.00 7.76
CA ARG A 47 8.32 -7.59 6.52
C ARG A 47 7.29 -8.63 6.11
N ASP A 48 6.06 -8.17 5.93
CA ASP A 48 4.93 -9.01 5.52
C ASP A 48 4.74 -10.22 6.46
N CYS A 49 5.02 -10.04 7.75
CA CYS A 49 4.82 -11.02 8.81
C CYS A 49 3.47 -10.80 9.52
N ASP A 50 2.82 -11.87 9.94
CA ASP A 50 1.71 -11.77 10.89
C ASP A 50 2.26 -11.64 12.31
N LEU A 51 2.18 -10.43 12.87
CA LEU A 51 2.63 -10.11 14.24
C LEU A 51 1.48 -10.11 15.26
N SER A 52 0.33 -10.72 14.92
CA SER A 52 -0.84 -10.75 15.79
C SER A 52 -0.52 -11.38 17.15
N GLY A 53 -0.72 -10.62 18.22
CA GLY A 53 -0.46 -11.09 19.58
C GLY A 53 1.02 -11.21 19.97
N VAL A 54 1.95 -10.67 19.15
CA VAL A 54 3.38 -10.61 19.51
C VAL A 54 3.57 -9.81 20.80
N ARG A 55 4.45 -10.29 21.69
CA ARG A 55 4.86 -9.59 22.91
C ARG A 55 6.37 -9.38 22.94
N ILE A 56 6.78 -8.12 23.11
CA ILE A 56 8.18 -7.73 23.33
C ILE A 56 8.30 -7.31 24.80
N VAL A 57 8.96 -8.11 25.62
CA VAL A 57 9.02 -7.93 27.09
C VAL A 57 10.46 -7.82 27.54
N ALA A 58 10.76 -6.78 28.32
CA ALA A 58 12.09 -6.54 28.89
C ALA A 58 13.24 -6.64 27.86
N SER A 59 12.96 -6.25 26.62
CA SER A 59 13.84 -6.39 25.45
C SER A 59 14.32 -5.02 25.00
N ALA A 60 15.51 -4.96 24.40
CA ALA A 60 16.04 -3.72 23.86
C ALA A 60 15.39 -3.44 22.50
N VAL A 61 14.68 -2.32 22.40
CA VAL A 61 14.17 -1.77 21.14
C VAL A 61 14.62 -0.32 21.03
N ALA A 62 15.39 0.00 19.99
CA ALA A 62 15.78 1.35 19.64
C ALA A 62 15.18 1.67 18.27
N ASP A 63 14.58 2.85 18.14
CA ASP A 63 13.97 3.33 16.91
C ASP A 63 12.91 2.37 16.32
N LEU A 64 12.10 1.73 17.17
CA LEU A 64 11.04 0.82 16.72
C LEU A 64 10.01 1.56 15.85
N GLN A 65 9.92 1.16 14.58
CA GLN A 65 8.95 1.69 13.63
C GLN A 65 7.88 0.65 13.32
N VAL A 66 6.62 1.08 13.38
CA VAL A 66 5.46 0.23 13.08
C VAL A 66 4.64 0.90 11.97
N SER A 67 4.84 0.42 10.74
CA SER A 67 4.17 0.89 9.53
C SER A 67 3.10 -0.09 9.08
N ARG A 68 2.03 0.40 8.44
CA ARG A 68 0.91 -0.43 7.93
C ARG A 68 0.30 -1.40 8.95
N HIS A 69 0.25 -1.07 10.23
CA HIS A 69 -0.43 -1.89 11.27
C HIS A 69 -1.97 -1.88 11.18
N GLY A 70 -2.53 -1.50 10.02
CA GLY A 70 -3.98 -1.41 9.82
C GLY A 70 -4.62 -2.79 9.91
N GLY A 71 -5.54 -2.96 10.86
CA GLY A 71 -6.26 -4.20 11.16
C GLY A 71 -7.14 -4.02 12.39
N SER A 72 -7.83 -5.08 12.85
CA SER A 72 -8.69 -5.05 14.05
C SER A 72 -7.92 -5.14 15.38
N GLY A 73 -6.58 -5.18 15.32
CA GLY A 73 -5.70 -5.31 16.48
C GLY A 73 -5.42 -4.00 17.22
N ARG A 74 -4.67 -4.10 18.32
CA ARG A 74 -4.19 -2.97 19.11
C ARG A 74 -2.67 -2.92 19.11
N VAL A 75 -2.11 -1.71 19.12
CA VAL A 75 -0.70 -1.46 19.42
C VAL A 75 -0.62 -0.89 20.83
N VAL A 76 0.06 -1.59 21.73
CA VAL A 76 0.17 -1.22 23.15
C VAL A 76 1.62 -0.95 23.49
N VAL A 77 1.91 0.20 24.09
CA VAL A 77 3.24 0.61 24.57
C VAL A 77 3.13 0.89 26.06
N ASP A 78 3.87 0.15 26.89
CA ASP A 78 3.84 0.28 28.36
C ASP A 78 2.40 0.31 28.93
N ASP A 79 1.59 -0.67 28.53
CA ASP A 79 0.17 -0.82 28.88
C ASP A 79 -0.77 0.29 28.36
N VAL A 80 -0.27 1.22 27.56
CA VAL A 80 -1.06 2.25 26.87
C VAL A 80 -1.41 1.80 25.46
N ASP A 81 -2.70 1.64 25.19
CA ASP A 81 -3.20 1.43 23.82
C ASP A 81 -3.08 2.73 23.02
N VAL A 82 -2.12 2.79 22.10
CA VAL A 82 -1.84 3.97 21.27
C VAL A 82 -2.59 3.93 19.93
N THR A 83 -3.41 2.90 19.68
CA THR A 83 -4.05 2.68 18.37
C THR A 83 -4.92 3.86 17.95
N ALA A 84 -5.82 4.31 18.83
CA ALA A 84 -6.70 5.44 18.55
C ALA A 84 -5.91 6.75 18.44
N TYR A 85 -4.91 6.95 19.30
CA TYR A 85 -4.05 8.14 19.26
C TYR A 85 -3.33 8.28 17.90
N VAL A 86 -2.75 7.19 17.39
CA VAL A 86 -2.09 7.18 16.09
C VAL A 86 -3.10 7.38 14.95
N ALA A 87 -4.27 6.75 15.02
CA ALA A 87 -5.33 6.92 14.04
C ALA A 87 -5.82 8.38 13.96
N ASP A 88 -6.08 9.01 15.10
CA ASP A 88 -6.53 10.40 15.19
C ASP A 88 -5.46 11.37 14.66
N GLU A 89 -4.19 11.12 14.98
CA GLU A 89 -3.08 11.93 14.47
C GLU A 89 -2.89 11.77 12.96
N LEU A 90 -3.08 10.55 12.43
CA LEU A 90 -3.09 10.32 10.98
C LEU A 90 -4.24 11.06 10.31
N ASP A 91 -5.43 11.05 10.90
CA ASP A 91 -6.60 11.75 10.36
C ASP A 91 -6.44 13.28 10.42
N ARG A 92 -5.76 13.80 11.46
CA ARG A 92 -5.40 15.22 11.56
C ARG A 92 -4.41 15.64 10.47
N ARG A 93 -3.43 14.78 10.16
CA ARG A 93 -2.43 15.03 9.09
C ARG A 93 -2.98 14.81 7.69
N HIS A 94 -3.92 13.86 7.56
CA HIS A 94 -4.49 13.38 6.30
C HIS A 94 -6.02 13.40 6.37
N PRO A 95 -6.66 14.59 6.36
CA PRO A 95 -8.10 14.72 6.50
C PRO A 95 -8.90 14.03 5.39
N GLU A 96 -8.26 13.73 4.25
CA GLU A 96 -8.82 12.90 3.18
C GLU A 96 -9.20 11.48 3.66
N ARG A 97 -8.54 10.93 4.69
CA ARG A 97 -8.89 9.64 5.29
C ARG A 97 -10.28 9.66 5.94
N VAL A 98 -10.60 10.75 6.63
CA VAL A 98 -11.92 10.95 7.25
C VAL A 98 -13.00 11.04 6.18
N ARG A 99 -12.73 11.80 5.11
CA ARG A 99 -13.65 11.95 3.97
C ARG A 99 -13.91 10.62 3.27
N LEU A 100 -12.85 9.84 3.01
CA LEU A 100 -12.96 8.51 2.41
C LEU A 100 -13.89 7.61 3.22
N ARG A 101 -13.75 7.58 4.55
CA ARG A 101 -14.63 6.77 5.42
C ARG A 101 -16.07 7.26 5.44
N ALA A 102 -16.35 8.49 5.02
CA ALA A 102 -17.68 9.06 4.93
C ALA A 102 -18.35 8.86 3.55
N VAL A 103 -17.64 8.38 2.52
CA VAL A 103 -18.20 8.18 1.17
C VAL A 103 -19.33 7.15 1.18
N ARG A 104 -20.54 7.54 0.74
CA ARG A 104 -21.70 6.64 0.64
C ARG A 104 -22.43 6.73 -0.70
N THR A 105 -22.47 7.92 -1.29
CA THR A 105 -23.23 8.23 -2.51
C THR A 105 -22.31 8.49 -3.70
N ALA A 106 -22.88 8.51 -4.90
CA ALA A 106 -22.16 8.88 -6.12
C ALA A 106 -21.59 10.30 -6.04
N ASP A 107 -22.31 11.22 -5.41
CA ASP A 107 -21.81 12.59 -5.18
C ASP A 107 -20.64 12.63 -4.20
N ASP A 108 -20.64 11.79 -3.16
CA ASP A 108 -19.49 11.66 -2.27
C ASP A 108 -18.27 11.10 -3.00
N VAL A 109 -18.48 10.10 -3.88
CA VAL A 109 -17.41 9.54 -4.72
C VAL A 109 -16.81 10.62 -5.62
N ARG A 110 -17.64 11.44 -6.28
CA ARG A 110 -17.20 12.59 -7.09
C ARG A 110 -16.38 13.59 -6.27
N ALA A 111 -16.90 14.00 -5.11
CA ALA A 111 -16.23 14.96 -4.23
C ALA A 111 -14.89 14.43 -3.66
N MET A 112 -14.84 13.13 -3.36
CA MET A 112 -13.62 12.48 -2.90
C MET A 112 -12.58 12.39 -4.04
N TRP A 113 -13.01 12.03 -5.25
CA TRP A 113 -12.13 11.99 -6.41
C TRP A 113 -11.57 13.38 -6.77
N ASP A 114 -12.38 14.44 -6.71
CA ASP A 114 -11.91 15.82 -6.84
C ASP A 114 -10.83 16.19 -5.82
N THR A 115 -10.97 15.70 -4.58
CA THR A 115 -9.97 15.90 -3.53
C THR A 115 -8.67 15.19 -3.89
N LEU A 116 -8.74 13.93 -4.32
CA LEU A 116 -7.56 13.15 -4.70
C LEU A 116 -6.84 13.74 -5.92
N GLU A 117 -7.56 14.23 -6.92
CA GLU A 117 -6.93 14.85 -8.09
C GLU A 117 -6.10 16.09 -7.72
N ARG A 118 -6.63 16.98 -6.86
CA ARG A 118 -5.87 18.14 -6.35
C ARG A 118 -4.65 17.71 -5.56
N LEU A 119 -4.84 16.78 -4.63
CA LEU A 119 -3.78 16.26 -3.77
C LEU A 119 -2.65 15.60 -4.57
N TRP A 120 -2.98 14.86 -5.64
CA TRP A 120 -1.99 14.26 -6.53
C TRP A 120 -1.34 15.27 -7.48
N ALA A 121 -2.06 16.30 -7.94
CA ALA A 121 -1.45 17.39 -8.71
C ALA A 121 -0.34 18.08 -7.91
N ASP A 122 -0.59 18.40 -6.63
CA ASP A 122 0.43 18.98 -5.75
C ASP A 122 1.63 18.03 -5.54
N THR A 123 1.36 16.74 -5.32
CA THR A 123 2.41 15.74 -5.11
C THR A 123 3.27 15.53 -6.36
N LEU A 124 2.66 15.49 -7.56
CA LEU A 124 3.39 15.39 -8.83
C LEU A 124 4.25 16.64 -9.06
N ALA A 125 3.69 17.84 -8.86
CA ALA A 125 4.43 19.09 -9.01
C ALA A 125 5.60 19.21 -8.03
N ARG A 126 5.48 18.63 -6.82
CA ARG A 126 6.59 18.50 -5.87
C ARG A 126 7.66 17.55 -6.39
N ALA A 127 7.28 16.34 -6.82
CA ALA A 127 8.21 15.35 -7.36
C ALA A 127 8.97 15.86 -8.60
N GLU A 128 8.32 16.65 -9.45
CA GLU A 128 8.91 17.26 -10.65
C GLU A 128 10.08 18.21 -10.36
N ARG A 129 10.21 18.73 -9.13
CA ARG A 129 11.34 19.58 -8.72
C ARG A 129 12.62 18.79 -8.43
N LEU A 130 12.49 17.49 -8.21
CA LEU A 130 13.62 16.61 -7.93
C LEU A 130 14.25 16.09 -9.24
N PRO A 131 15.55 15.73 -9.26
CA PRO A 131 16.15 15.02 -10.39
C PRO A 131 15.43 13.69 -10.66
N GLU A 132 15.47 13.19 -11.90
CA GLU A 132 14.81 11.93 -12.26
C GLU A 132 15.25 10.76 -11.39
N ALA A 133 16.56 10.63 -11.13
CA ALA A 133 17.09 9.55 -10.30
C ALA A 133 16.47 9.52 -8.89
N ALA A 134 16.16 10.68 -8.31
CA ALA A 134 15.53 10.78 -6.99
C ALA A 134 14.08 10.24 -6.99
N ARG A 135 13.35 10.34 -8.11
CA ARG A 135 11.98 9.81 -8.22
C ARG A 135 11.95 8.28 -8.31
N HIS A 136 13.07 7.67 -8.69
CA HIS A 136 13.28 6.23 -8.70
C HIS A 136 13.91 5.70 -7.41
N GLN A 137 14.25 6.58 -6.46
CA GLN A 137 14.84 6.16 -5.20
C GLN A 137 13.79 5.52 -4.30
N ARG A 138 14.12 4.35 -3.76
CA ARG A 138 13.39 3.68 -2.68
C ARG A 138 13.84 4.21 -1.32
N VAL A 139 12.93 4.25 -0.36
CA VAL A 139 13.20 4.62 1.03
C VAL A 139 12.84 3.42 1.90
N ASP A 140 13.78 2.95 2.73
CA ASP A 140 13.59 1.83 3.67
C ASP A 140 13.05 0.55 3.01
N ASP A 141 13.55 0.27 1.79
CA ASP A 141 13.12 -0.82 0.91
C ASP A 141 11.61 -0.82 0.58
N GLU A 142 10.93 0.31 0.74
CA GLU A 142 9.58 0.53 0.21
C GLU A 142 9.64 1.00 -1.25
N TRP A 143 8.50 0.92 -1.96
CA TRP A 143 8.42 1.33 -3.36
C TRP A 143 8.82 2.79 -3.57
N SER A 144 9.56 3.06 -4.65
CA SER A 144 9.88 4.42 -5.08
C SER A 144 8.62 5.18 -5.50
N PHE A 145 8.77 6.50 -5.71
CA PHE A 145 7.66 7.31 -6.22
C PHE A 145 7.15 6.80 -7.58
N VAL A 146 8.06 6.44 -8.49
CA VAL A 146 7.68 5.86 -9.79
C VAL A 146 6.98 4.51 -9.64
N GLU A 147 7.47 3.62 -8.80
CA GLU A 147 6.85 2.32 -8.54
C GLU A 147 5.47 2.47 -7.91
N THR A 148 5.30 3.43 -7.01
CA THR A 148 4.00 3.79 -6.42
C THR A 148 2.99 4.19 -7.51
N LEU A 149 3.40 5.03 -8.48
CA LEU A 149 2.52 5.39 -9.59
C LEU A 149 2.16 4.20 -10.49
N ARG A 150 3.14 3.33 -10.77
CA ARG A 150 2.92 2.08 -11.53
C ARG A 150 1.95 1.14 -10.80
N HIS A 151 2.00 1.11 -9.47
CA HIS A 151 1.06 0.34 -8.69
C HIS A 151 -0.37 0.86 -8.79
N LEU A 152 -0.55 2.19 -8.70
CA LEU A 152 -1.88 2.80 -8.87
C LEU A 152 -2.44 2.60 -10.29
N VAL A 153 -1.58 2.52 -11.30
CA VAL A 153 -1.99 2.09 -12.66
C VAL A 153 -2.56 0.67 -12.62
N PHE A 154 -1.85 -0.27 -12.00
CA PHE A 154 -2.32 -1.65 -11.87
C PHE A 154 -3.64 -1.75 -11.09
N ALA A 155 -3.73 -1.09 -9.93
CA ALA A 155 -4.95 -1.07 -9.13
C ALA A 155 -6.15 -0.52 -9.91
N THR A 156 -5.94 0.54 -10.71
CA THR A 156 -6.99 1.08 -11.58
C THR A 156 -7.39 0.09 -12.67
N ASP A 157 -6.43 -0.60 -13.30
CA ASP A 157 -6.70 -1.58 -14.34
C ASP A 157 -7.52 -2.76 -13.82
N VAL A 158 -7.27 -3.21 -12.58
CA VAL A 158 -8.10 -4.23 -11.92
C VAL A 158 -9.51 -3.68 -11.65
N TRP A 159 -9.63 -2.66 -10.80
CA TRP A 159 -10.94 -2.31 -10.23
C TRP A 159 -11.83 -1.56 -11.23
N VAL A 160 -11.24 -0.65 -12.01
CA VAL A 160 -11.99 0.15 -13.00
C VAL A 160 -12.02 -0.54 -14.35
N GLY A 161 -10.86 -0.98 -14.85
CA GLY A 161 -10.77 -1.63 -16.16
C GLY A 161 -11.47 -2.99 -16.18
N ARG A 162 -11.06 -3.89 -15.29
CA ARG A 162 -11.53 -5.28 -15.30
C ARG A 162 -12.91 -5.42 -14.70
N LEU A 163 -13.15 -4.93 -13.48
CA LEU A 163 -14.44 -5.15 -12.80
C LEU A 163 -15.56 -4.21 -13.25
N ILE A 164 -15.32 -2.89 -13.27
CA ILE A 164 -16.39 -1.94 -13.56
C ILE A 164 -16.70 -1.88 -15.06
N ARG A 165 -15.66 -1.80 -15.90
CA ARG A 165 -15.78 -1.63 -17.36
C ARG A 165 -15.82 -2.95 -18.14
N ASP A 166 -15.67 -4.09 -17.47
CA ASP A 166 -15.69 -5.44 -18.07
C ASP A 166 -14.73 -5.61 -19.26
N GLU A 167 -13.54 -5.02 -19.17
CA GLU A 167 -12.56 -5.12 -20.23
C GLU A 167 -11.82 -6.46 -20.18
N ALA A 168 -11.62 -7.09 -21.33
CA ALA A 168 -11.01 -8.42 -21.41
C ALA A 168 -9.56 -8.45 -20.91
N SER A 169 -8.77 -7.41 -21.22
CA SER A 169 -7.37 -7.28 -20.82
C SER A 169 -6.99 -5.80 -20.63
N PRO A 170 -7.34 -5.19 -19.47
CA PRO A 170 -7.11 -3.77 -19.22
C PRO A 170 -5.67 -3.44 -18.80
N TYR A 171 -4.88 -4.46 -18.45
CA TYR A 171 -3.58 -4.31 -17.76
C TYR A 171 -2.53 -3.64 -18.64
N HIS A 172 -1.99 -2.53 -18.14
CA HIS A 172 -0.88 -1.87 -18.81
C HIS A 172 0.44 -2.60 -18.56
N ARG A 173 1.29 -2.73 -19.59
CA ARG A 173 2.64 -3.32 -19.48
C ARG A 173 3.54 -2.68 -18.42
N LEU A 174 3.29 -1.41 -18.09
CA LEU A 174 4.04 -0.63 -17.08
C LEU A 174 3.38 -0.67 -15.69
N GLY A 175 2.26 -1.37 -15.51
CA GLY A 175 1.69 -1.62 -14.19
C GLY A 175 2.70 -2.29 -13.25
N LEU A 176 2.45 -2.19 -11.95
CA LEU A 176 3.21 -2.91 -10.93
C LEU A 176 2.22 -3.58 -9.96
N PRO A 177 2.01 -4.91 -10.07
CA PRO A 177 1.16 -5.62 -9.12
C PRO A 177 1.80 -5.66 -7.72
N PRO A 178 1.03 -6.05 -6.69
CA PRO A 178 1.56 -6.31 -5.35
C PRO A 178 2.76 -7.27 -5.35
N THR A 179 3.59 -7.17 -4.31
CA THR A 179 4.88 -7.87 -4.22
C THR A 179 4.79 -9.40 -4.15
N ASP A 180 3.62 -9.94 -3.80
CA ASP A 180 3.32 -11.38 -3.76
C ASP A 180 2.89 -11.96 -5.12
N THR A 181 2.67 -11.11 -6.14
CA THR A 181 2.33 -11.57 -7.49
C THR A 181 3.53 -12.24 -8.17
N SER A 182 3.32 -13.44 -8.70
CA SER A 182 4.41 -14.20 -9.32
C SER A 182 4.85 -13.57 -10.67
N PRO A 183 6.12 -13.69 -11.08
CA PRO A 183 6.56 -13.25 -12.40
C PRO A 183 5.81 -13.89 -13.56
N ALA A 184 5.37 -15.15 -13.41
CA ALA A 184 4.58 -15.85 -14.42
C ALA A 184 3.19 -15.21 -14.56
N SER A 185 2.53 -14.94 -13.45
CA SER A 185 1.22 -14.29 -13.43
C SER A 185 1.26 -12.88 -14.00
N ALA A 186 2.28 -12.10 -13.63
CA ALA A 186 2.48 -10.78 -14.21
C ALA A 186 2.65 -10.85 -15.74
N ALA A 187 3.40 -11.84 -16.25
CA ALA A 187 3.56 -12.04 -17.67
C ALA A 187 2.26 -12.46 -18.38
N GLU A 188 1.41 -13.28 -17.75
CA GLU A 188 0.08 -13.63 -18.26
C GLU A 188 -0.84 -12.40 -18.39
N LEU A 189 -0.70 -11.45 -17.47
CA LEU A 189 -1.39 -10.15 -17.54
C LEU A 189 -0.74 -9.17 -18.54
N GLY A 190 0.35 -9.55 -19.20
CA GLY A 190 1.09 -8.68 -20.12
C GLY A 190 1.92 -7.59 -19.44
N ILE A 191 2.20 -7.74 -18.14
CA ILE A 191 2.96 -6.79 -17.32
C ILE A 191 4.45 -7.13 -17.35
N ASP A 192 5.29 -6.13 -17.64
CA ASP A 192 6.75 -6.26 -17.61
C ASP A 192 7.31 -5.77 -16.26
N LEU A 193 7.59 -6.71 -15.35
CA LEU A 193 8.21 -6.42 -14.05
C LEU A 193 9.67 -5.94 -14.19
N ALA A 194 10.35 -6.28 -15.28
CA ALA A 194 11.72 -5.85 -15.55
C ALA A 194 11.79 -4.45 -16.15
N ALA A 195 10.66 -3.87 -16.55
CA ALA A 195 10.59 -2.53 -17.11
C ALA A 195 11.28 -1.50 -16.20
N ARG A 196 12.05 -0.60 -16.83
CA ARG A 196 12.67 0.59 -16.22
C ARG A 196 12.20 1.83 -16.99
N PRO A 197 10.89 2.16 -16.92
CA PRO A 197 10.35 3.29 -17.66
C PRO A 197 10.88 4.62 -17.12
N SER A 198 10.91 5.64 -17.97
CA SER A 198 11.17 7.01 -17.50
C SER A 198 10.03 7.50 -16.61
N TYR A 199 10.30 8.52 -15.79
CA TYR A 199 9.24 9.17 -15.01
C TYR A 199 8.11 9.69 -15.90
N ALA A 200 8.44 10.28 -17.05
CA ALA A 200 7.48 10.86 -17.98
C ALA A 200 6.53 9.79 -18.57
N ASP A 201 7.05 8.62 -18.93
CA ASP A 201 6.22 7.51 -19.45
C ASP A 201 5.22 7.04 -18.39
N VAL A 202 5.65 6.90 -17.14
CA VAL A 202 4.77 6.46 -16.05
C VAL A 202 3.71 7.51 -15.73
N VAL A 203 4.06 8.79 -15.70
CA VAL A 203 3.09 9.88 -15.47
C VAL A 203 2.05 9.93 -16.59
N ALA A 204 2.45 9.69 -17.85
CA ALA A 204 1.49 9.66 -18.97
C ALA A 204 0.46 8.53 -18.80
N VAL A 205 0.90 7.32 -18.43
CA VAL A 205 0.00 6.18 -18.18
C VAL A 205 -0.87 6.44 -16.94
N PHE A 206 -0.30 6.98 -15.86
CA PHE A 206 -1.03 7.34 -14.66
C PHE A 206 -2.10 8.42 -14.92
N ALA A 207 -1.79 9.41 -15.75
CA ALA A 207 -2.75 10.44 -16.18
C ALA A 207 -3.91 9.83 -16.98
N ASP A 208 -3.61 8.89 -17.90
CA ASP A 208 -4.65 8.15 -18.62
C ASP A 208 -5.55 7.36 -17.65
N ARG A 209 -4.98 6.64 -16.69
CA ARG A 209 -5.77 5.88 -15.70
C ARG A 209 -6.65 6.77 -14.84
N ARG A 210 -6.14 7.91 -14.39
CA ARG A 210 -6.97 8.90 -13.66
C ARG A 210 -8.11 9.45 -14.52
N ARG A 211 -7.89 9.69 -15.82
CA ARG A 211 -8.97 10.07 -16.75
C ARG A 211 -10.06 9.00 -16.81
N ARG A 212 -9.69 7.73 -16.88
CA ARG A 212 -10.65 6.61 -16.92
C ARG A 212 -11.45 6.50 -15.62
N VAL A 213 -10.82 6.71 -14.46
CA VAL A 213 -11.52 6.81 -13.17
C VAL A 213 -12.49 7.99 -13.19
N ARG A 214 -12.05 9.17 -13.66
CA ARG A 214 -12.88 10.37 -13.79
C ARG A 214 -14.11 10.15 -14.65
N GLU A 215 -13.98 9.44 -15.78
CA GLU A 215 -15.11 9.08 -16.66
C GLU A 215 -16.16 8.25 -15.91
N VAL A 216 -15.72 7.21 -15.19
CA VAL A 216 -16.61 6.35 -14.40
C VAL A 216 -17.26 7.12 -13.25
N VAL A 217 -16.46 7.85 -12.46
CA VAL A 217 -16.94 8.65 -11.33
C VAL A 217 -17.91 9.74 -11.77
N ALA A 218 -17.73 10.34 -12.94
CA ALA A 218 -18.66 11.33 -13.46
C ALA A 218 -20.02 10.71 -13.77
N ALA A 219 -20.05 9.50 -14.35
CA ALA A 219 -21.25 8.84 -14.83
C ALA A 219 -22.03 8.07 -13.73
N VAL A 220 -21.34 7.55 -12.72
CA VAL A 220 -21.92 6.59 -11.76
C VAL A 220 -23.11 7.15 -10.98
N THR A 221 -24.10 6.30 -10.75
CA THR A 221 -25.31 6.59 -9.96
C THR A 221 -25.33 5.78 -8.65
N ASP A 222 -26.13 6.19 -7.67
CA ASP A 222 -26.29 5.44 -6.42
C ASP A 222 -26.80 4.00 -6.66
N ALA A 223 -27.62 3.80 -7.70
CA ALA A 223 -28.07 2.48 -8.09
C ALA A 223 -26.92 1.62 -8.61
N GLU A 224 -26.08 2.16 -9.50
CA GLU A 224 -24.90 1.46 -10.00
C GLU A 224 -23.90 1.14 -8.90
N LEU A 225 -23.73 2.00 -7.89
CA LEU A 225 -22.86 1.70 -6.74
C LEU A 225 -23.24 0.40 -6.02
N ALA A 226 -24.53 0.04 -6.01
CA ALA A 226 -25.04 -1.18 -5.41
C ALA A 226 -24.98 -2.41 -6.35
N GLU A 227 -24.66 -2.23 -7.63
CA GLU A 227 -24.55 -3.32 -8.59
C GLU A 227 -23.28 -4.14 -8.35
N THR A 228 -23.44 -5.46 -8.23
CA THR A 228 -22.31 -6.39 -8.15
C THR A 228 -21.78 -6.72 -9.54
N ARG A 229 -20.46 -6.64 -9.70
CA ARG A 229 -19.73 -7.07 -10.89
C ARG A 229 -18.88 -8.28 -10.56
N THR A 230 -18.73 -9.19 -11.52
CA THR A 230 -17.98 -10.44 -11.36
C THR A 230 -16.99 -10.60 -12.50
N ALA A 231 -15.72 -10.79 -12.19
CA ALA A 231 -14.68 -11.00 -13.19
C ALA A 231 -13.51 -11.80 -12.62
N ALA A 232 -12.78 -12.49 -13.49
CA ALA A 232 -11.44 -13.00 -13.17
C ALA A 232 -10.46 -11.83 -13.16
N LEU A 233 -9.83 -11.53 -12.02
CA LEU A 233 -8.96 -10.36 -11.85
C LEU A 233 -7.53 -10.71 -12.23
N THR A 234 -6.86 -11.51 -11.41
CA THR A 234 -5.48 -11.96 -11.61
C THR A 234 -5.43 -13.48 -11.49
N PRO A 235 -4.35 -14.14 -11.96
CA PRO A 235 -4.17 -15.57 -11.73
C PRO A 235 -4.22 -15.97 -10.25
N GLU A 236 -3.67 -15.13 -9.35
CA GLU A 236 -3.66 -15.37 -7.90
C GLU A 236 -5.02 -15.18 -7.24
N TRP A 237 -5.78 -14.15 -7.64
CA TRP A 237 -7.05 -13.80 -7.01
C TRP A 237 -8.23 -14.56 -7.62
N GLY A 238 -8.12 -15.00 -8.87
CA GLY A 238 -9.16 -15.75 -9.55
C GLY A 238 -10.42 -14.90 -9.80
N VAL A 239 -11.58 -15.54 -9.70
CA VAL A 239 -12.89 -14.91 -9.93
C VAL A 239 -13.41 -14.26 -8.66
N GLU A 240 -13.63 -12.96 -8.74
CA GLU A 240 -14.06 -12.11 -7.63
C GLU A 240 -15.41 -11.46 -7.96
N SER A 241 -16.21 -11.15 -6.93
CA SER A 241 -17.52 -10.50 -7.08
C SER A 241 -17.69 -9.37 -6.07
N HIS A 242 -17.79 -8.13 -6.57
CA HIS A 242 -17.79 -6.93 -5.72
C HIS A 242 -18.82 -5.90 -6.22
N PRO A 243 -19.50 -5.17 -5.30
CA PRO A 243 -20.26 -3.98 -5.68
C PRO A 243 -19.38 -2.91 -6.34
N VAL A 244 -19.91 -2.16 -7.30
CA VAL A 244 -19.17 -1.04 -7.94
C VAL A 244 -18.71 -0.02 -6.90
N GLY A 245 -19.53 0.28 -5.89
CA GLY A 245 -19.17 1.19 -4.82
C GLY A 245 -18.00 0.70 -3.97
N GLU A 246 -17.86 -0.61 -3.79
CA GLU A 246 -16.69 -1.21 -3.14
C GLU A 246 -15.45 -1.07 -4.01
N CYS A 247 -15.54 -1.40 -5.29
CA CYS A 247 -14.44 -1.25 -6.26
C CYS A 247 -13.91 0.20 -6.26
N LEU A 248 -14.82 1.19 -6.33
CA LEU A 248 -14.44 2.61 -6.30
C LEU A 248 -13.84 2.99 -4.95
N ARG A 249 -14.39 2.53 -3.83
CA ARG A 249 -13.81 2.78 -2.50
C ARG A 249 -12.40 2.21 -2.37
N VAL A 250 -12.13 1.04 -2.96
CA VAL A 250 -10.76 0.48 -3.02
C VAL A 250 -9.86 1.43 -3.80
N VAL A 251 -10.21 1.84 -5.02
CA VAL A 251 -9.42 2.81 -5.80
C VAL A 251 -9.15 4.10 -5.01
N LEU A 252 -10.16 4.67 -4.36
CA LEU A 252 -10.00 5.87 -3.54
C LEU A 252 -9.05 5.63 -2.35
N ALA A 253 -9.15 4.47 -1.70
CA ALA A 253 -8.27 4.07 -0.59
C ALA A 253 -6.82 3.87 -1.03
N GLU A 254 -6.60 3.20 -2.16
CA GLU A 254 -5.28 3.01 -2.78
C GLU A 254 -4.60 4.37 -3.01
N HIS A 255 -5.33 5.32 -3.61
CA HIS A 255 -4.82 6.66 -3.83
C HIS A 255 -4.50 7.42 -2.53
N CYS A 256 -5.31 7.27 -1.47
CA CYS A 256 -5.03 7.89 -0.16
C CYS A 256 -3.77 7.34 0.48
N GLU A 257 -3.68 6.01 0.64
CA GLU A 257 -2.60 5.37 1.37
C GLU A 257 -1.26 5.49 0.63
N HIS A 258 -1.25 5.21 -0.67
CA HIS A 258 -0.01 5.32 -1.45
C HIS A 258 0.49 6.76 -1.57
N ARG A 259 -0.42 7.75 -1.62
CA ARG A 259 0.00 9.15 -1.57
C ARG A 259 0.64 9.50 -0.22
N ARG A 260 0.13 8.99 0.89
CA ARG A 260 0.71 9.25 2.22
C ARG A 260 2.17 8.78 2.27
N PHE A 261 2.45 7.58 1.77
CA PHE A 261 3.82 7.07 1.67
C PHE A 261 4.69 7.88 0.71
N ALA A 262 4.18 8.18 -0.49
CA ALA A 262 4.87 9.03 -1.45
C ALA A 262 5.26 10.40 -0.87
N VAL A 263 4.37 11.05 -0.12
CA VAL A 263 4.63 12.35 0.52
C VAL A 263 5.67 12.25 1.63
N ARG A 264 5.63 11.17 2.44
CA ARG A 264 6.67 10.87 3.45
C ARG A 264 8.04 10.74 2.77
N ASP A 265 8.12 9.93 1.73
CA ASP A 265 9.39 9.57 1.10
C ASP A 265 10.01 10.74 0.33
N LEU A 266 9.19 11.52 -0.39
CA LEU A 266 9.64 12.77 -1.00
C LEU A 266 10.25 13.73 0.03
N THR A 267 9.70 13.78 1.25
CA THR A 267 10.24 14.62 2.33
C THR A 267 11.61 14.15 2.79
N LEU A 268 11.81 12.84 2.92
CA LEU A 268 13.10 12.26 3.31
C LEU A 268 14.15 12.43 2.20
N ILE A 269 13.76 12.25 0.94
CA ILE A 269 14.64 12.44 -0.22
C ILE A 269 15.06 13.90 -0.35
N GLU A 270 14.13 14.84 -0.20
CA GLU A 270 14.43 16.28 -0.19
C GLU A 270 15.40 16.66 0.93
N ALA A 271 15.16 16.17 2.15
CA ALA A 271 16.02 16.45 3.30
C ALA A 271 17.45 15.89 3.16
N ARG A 272 17.62 14.77 2.43
CA ARG A 272 18.94 14.20 2.11
C ARG A 272 19.65 14.90 0.95
N SER A 273 18.91 15.66 0.15
CA SER A 273 19.43 16.39 -1.02
C SER A 273 19.74 17.86 -0.75
N ALA A 274 19.37 18.36 0.44
CA ALA A 274 19.63 19.71 0.92
C ALA A 274 20.96 19.78 1.70
#